data_AF-A0A843BXZ9-F1
#
_entry.id   AF-A0A843BXZ9-F1
#
_cell.length_a   1.000
_cell.length_b   1.000
_cell.length_c   1.000
_cell.angle_alpha   90.00
_cell.angle_beta   90.00
_cell.angle_gamma   90.00
#
_symmetry.space_group_name_H-M   'P 1'
#
loop_
_entity.id
_entity.type
_entity.pdbx_description
1 polymer ?
#
loop_
_entity_poly.entity_id
_entity_poly.type
_entity_poly.pdbx_seq_one_letter_code
_entity_poly.pdbx_strand_id
1 'polypeptide(L)'
;MQKEESDPFIDKKQFPMIGNLTKDIDKLYSSKRKLTIEGDRYLDHHRFNNVPFLPGVMGLEFFAELVKYLQPEREILKFVNVEFKSAIRLKDDQPKEIQTDIKFNINSAEAAITSQVMKDGKLTNDSKLHFKSEIKFGTKEVEAVKLPSMKNLPLLNEQFIYEILPHGPLLQVLSEINHIEENMLAVLKHQKKQLMSWKHKEFLINPLSIEACFQALGLMDFIDCGRAGLPSKIGELIFYKTNSEPYFIVGQKKGDVEKGGLFDFQLVTKKGEVVVKAIDFQTVEINLGETTNILERIRSHQIRMLFKIPKLAWLEVVSNNLLRDKLSREPEFIGAFLHPDEIKEFDKLNEDEQKKMIPELYAQKRALRIVLRGANMCDLKIELDEKMEPFCQHKNKTIYLTIKRIENYSLAMASYKRKVDIELTQKEELLKKIIEKVKTN
;
A
#
# COMPACT_ATOMS: atom_id res chain seq x y z
N MET A 1 -20.94 44.37 12.41
CA MET A 1 -21.46 43.09 12.92
C MET A 1 -22.84 42.88 12.35
N GLN A 2 -22.95 42.26 11.18
CA GLN A 2 -24.23 41.82 10.62
C GLN A 2 -24.28 40.29 10.71
N LYS A 3 -25.47 39.77 11.03
CA LYS A 3 -25.72 38.40 11.50
C LYS A 3 -25.27 37.34 10.50
N GLU A 4 -24.44 36.41 10.96
CA GLU A 4 -24.28 35.08 10.37
C GLU A 4 -25.65 34.36 10.45
N GLU A 5 -26.25 34.04 9.30
CA GLU A 5 -27.40 33.12 9.27
C GLU A 5 -26.85 31.69 9.38
N SER A 6 -27.09 31.04 10.53
CA SER A 6 -26.82 29.62 10.68
C SER A 6 -28.02 28.80 10.23
N ASP A 7 -27.82 27.90 9.27
CA ASP A 7 -28.88 27.02 8.74
C ASP A 7 -29.24 25.92 9.78
N PRO A 8 -30.48 25.88 10.31
CA PRO A 8 -30.76 25.20 11.57
C PRO A 8 -30.93 23.67 11.51
N PHE A 9 -30.84 22.98 10.36
CA PHE A 9 -30.92 21.51 10.39
C PHE A 9 -30.21 20.77 9.24
N ILE A 10 -28.90 20.55 9.41
CA ILE A 10 -28.15 19.60 8.57
C ILE A 10 -28.36 18.18 9.12
N ASP A 11 -28.94 17.29 8.32
CA ASP A 11 -29.04 15.87 8.67
C ASP A 11 -27.67 15.20 8.57
N LYS A 12 -26.99 15.03 9.70
CA LYS A 12 -25.69 14.34 9.82
C LYS A 12 -25.72 12.87 9.39
N LYS A 13 -26.90 12.26 9.24
CA LYS A 13 -26.99 10.93 8.65
C LYS A 13 -26.81 10.99 7.13
N GLN A 14 -27.18 12.09 6.48
CA GLN A 14 -27.01 12.27 5.05
C GLN A 14 -25.72 13.02 4.70
N PHE A 15 -25.32 13.98 5.53
CA PHE A 15 -24.14 14.82 5.31
C PHE A 15 -23.26 14.86 6.57
N PRO A 16 -22.58 13.75 6.92
CA PRO A 16 -21.75 13.65 8.11
C PRO A 16 -20.51 14.56 8.13
N MET A 17 -20.07 15.08 6.98
CA MET A 17 -18.94 16.03 6.86
C MET A 17 -19.34 17.49 7.09
N ILE A 18 -20.63 17.84 7.04
CA ILE A 18 -21.04 19.22 7.24
C ILE A 18 -21.28 19.48 8.74
N GLY A 19 -20.66 20.55 9.25
CA GLY A 19 -20.78 21.00 10.62
C GLY A 19 -21.72 22.20 10.74
N ASN A 20 -21.32 23.22 11.50
CA ASN A 20 -22.05 24.48 11.57
C ASN A 20 -21.79 25.28 10.30
N LEU A 21 -22.82 25.42 9.47
CA LEU A 21 -22.76 26.11 8.19
C LEU A 21 -23.19 27.58 8.35
N THR A 22 -22.35 28.47 7.85
CA THR A 22 -22.63 29.90 7.73
C THR A 22 -22.41 30.34 6.29
N LYS A 23 -23.00 31.49 5.94
CA LYS A 23 -22.87 32.11 4.63
C LYS A 23 -22.42 33.56 4.80
N ASP A 24 -21.42 33.95 4.01
CA ASP A 24 -20.97 35.33 3.89
C ASP A 24 -21.55 36.00 2.62
N ILE A 25 -21.46 37.32 2.56
CA ILE A 25 -22.03 38.21 1.54
C ILE A 25 -21.55 37.83 0.12
N ASP A 26 -20.31 37.36 -0.02
CA ASP A 26 -19.68 37.01 -1.31
C ASP A 26 -20.05 35.62 -1.85
N LYS A 27 -21.16 35.03 -1.39
CA LYS A 27 -21.55 33.64 -1.67
C LYS A 27 -20.48 32.61 -1.27
N LEU A 28 -19.65 32.98 -0.30
CA LEU A 28 -18.75 32.07 0.40
C LEU A 28 -19.57 31.35 1.47
N TYR A 29 -19.58 30.03 1.40
CA TYR A 29 -20.17 29.18 2.44
C TYR A 29 -19.05 28.57 3.27
N SER A 30 -19.20 28.61 4.59
CA SER A 30 -18.22 28.11 5.54
C SER A 30 -18.85 27.10 6.48
N SER A 31 -18.29 25.90 6.55
CA SER A 31 -18.72 24.84 7.47
C SER A 31 -17.63 24.55 8.49
N LYS A 32 -17.93 24.79 9.77
CA LYS A 32 -17.03 24.46 10.89
C LYS A 32 -17.43 23.12 11.48
N ARG A 33 -16.51 22.15 11.45
CA ARG A 33 -16.73 20.81 12.01
C ARG A 33 -15.60 20.47 12.98
N LYS A 34 -15.99 19.96 14.15
CA LYS A 34 -15.06 19.36 15.12
C LYS A 34 -14.88 17.88 14.80
N LEU A 35 -13.64 17.48 14.51
CA LEU A 35 -13.24 16.08 14.33
C LEU A 35 -12.93 15.46 15.70
N THR A 36 -13.41 14.24 15.97
CA THR A 36 -13.11 13.49 17.21
C THR A 36 -12.92 12.00 16.96
N ILE A 37 -12.14 11.32 17.80
CA ILE A 37 -11.90 9.87 17.69
C ILE A 37 -13.18 9.06 17.93
N GLU A 38 -14.01 9.50 18.87
CA GLU A 38 -15.25 8.83 19.27
C GLU A 38 -16.32 8.93 18.17
N GLY A 39 -16.35 10.04 17.45
CA GLY A 39 -17.30 10.30 16.38
C GLY A 39 -16.84 9.70 15.05
N ASP A 40 -15.61 10.05 14.67
CA ASP A 40 -15.02 9.82 13.36
C ASP A 40 -14.11 8.60 13.40
N ARG A 41 -14.72 7.41 13.47
CA ARG A 41 -13.99 6.15 13.69
C ARG A 41 -12.87 5.92 12.67
N TYR A 42 -13.00 6.42 11.45
CA TYR A 42 -11.94 6.32 10.45
C TYR A 42 -10.61 6.96 10.90
N LEU A 43 -10.62 7.95 11.81
CA LEU A 43 -9.40 8.58 12.34
C LEU A 43 -8.58 7.61 13.18
N ASP A 44 -9.25 6.80 14.01
CA ASP A 44 -8.59 5.81 14.86
C ASP A 44 -7.92 4.68 14.04
N HIS A 45 -8.43 4.46 12.83
CA HIS A 45 -7.93 3.48 11.89
C HIS A 45 -7.01 4.07 10.81
N HIS A 46 -6.73 5.37 10.87
CA HIS A 46 -5.76 6.06 10.01
C HIS A 46 -4.73 6.79 10.88
N ARG A 47 -3.91 5.98 11.55
CA ARG A 47 -2.87 6.44 12.47
C ARG A 47 -1.49 6.21 11.88
N PHE A 48 -0.61 7.19 12.02
CA PHE A 48 0.81 7.06 11.73
C PHE A 48 1.60 7.38 12.99
N ASN A 49 2.49 6.45 13.42
CA ASN A 49 3.18 6.53 14.72
C ASN A 49 2.22 6.81 15.89
N ASN A 50 1.10 6.09 15.90
CA ASN A 50 0.00 6.22 16.86
C ASN A 50 -0.71 7.60 16.87
N VAL A 51 -0.40 8.50 15.93
CA VAL A 51 -1.09 9.79 15.80
C VAL A 51 -2.20 9.68 14.74
N PRO A 52 -3.46 10.03 15.04
CA PRO A 52 -4.54 10.07 14.07
C PRO A 52 -4.35 11.19 13.06
N PHE A 53 -4.52 10.87 11.78
CA PHE A 53 -4.53 11.83 10.68
C PHE A 53 -5.85 11.72 9.91
N LEU A 54 -6.39 12.85 9.46
CA LEU A 54 -7.50 12.85 8.52
C LEU A 54 -7.03 12.24 7.18
N PRO A 55 -7.64 11.13 6.71
CA PRO A 55 -7.31 10.59 5.39
C PRO A 55 -7.60 11.63 4.31
N GLY A 56 -6.74 11.69 3.30
CA GLY A 56 -6.84 12.72 2.26
C GLY A 56 -8.19 12.68 1.52
N VAL A 57 -8.70 11.47 1.28
CA VAL A 57 -9.99 11.23 0.63
C VAL A 57 -11.19 11.80 1.39
N MET A 58 -11.10 11.90 2.72
CA MET A 58 -12.18 12.49 3.51
C MET A 58 -12.28 13.98 3.23
N GLY A 59 -11.16 14.67 3.01
CA GLY A 59 -11.13 16.07 2.59
C GLY A 59 -11.91 16.34 1.29
N LEU A 60 -11.87 15.41 0.34
CA LEU A 60 -12.65 15.49 -0.89
C LEU A 60 -14.15 15.23 -0.65
N GLU A 61 -14.48 14.35 0.31
CA GLU A 61 -15.86 14.10 0.74
C GLU A 61 -16.48 15.35 1.41
N PHE A 62 -15.71 16.10 2.23
CA PHE A 62 -16.16 17.40 2.76
C PHE A 62 -16.61 18.35 1.64
N PHE A 63 -15.84 18.43 0.56
CA PHE A 63 -16.18 19.24 -0.61
C PHE A 63 -17.43 18.70 -1.32
N ALA A 64 -17.50 17.39 -1.52
CA ALA A 64 -18.62 16.76 -2.22
C ALA A 64 -19.95 16.96 -1.49
N GLU A 65 -19.96 16.76 -0.16
CA GLU A 65 -21.16 16.94 0.65
C GLU A 65 -21.66 18.38 0.64
N LEU A 66 -20.75 19.36 0.78
CA LEU A 66 -21.12 20.78 0.72
C LEU A 66 -21.73 21.15 -0.64
N VAL A 67 -21.14 20.69 -1.75
CA VAL A 67 -21.73 20.90 -3.08
C VAL A 67 -23.14 20.31 -3.13
N LYS A 68 -23.31 19.06 -2.70
CA LYS A 68 -24.60 18.38 -2.80
C LYS A 68 -25.68 18.99 -1.91
N TYR A 69 -25.29 19.50 -0.74
CA TYR A 69 -26.20 20.18 0.17
C TYR A 69 -26.62 21.56 -0.35
N LEU A 70 -25.66 22.36 -0.81
CA LEU A 70 -25.88 23.75 -1.21
C LEU A 70 -26.44 23.91 -2.62
N GLN A 71 -26.09 23.01 -3.53
CA GLN A 71 -26.49 23.02 -4.95
C GLN A 71 -26.87 21.59 -5.40
N PRO A 72 -27.98 21.02 -4.88
CA PRO A 72 -28.37 19.63 -5.08
C PRO A 72 -28.60 19.23 -6.54
N GLU A 73 -28.88 20.19 -7.41
CA GLU A 73 -29.06 20.05 -8.85
C GLU A 73 -27.76 19.89 -9.64
N ARG A 74 -26.62 20.26 -9.05
CA ARG A 74 -25.31 20.16 -9.71
C ARG A 74 -24.68 18.82 -9.45
N GLU A 75 -24.21 18.19 -10.53
CA GLU A 75 -23.42 16.96 -10.46
C GLU A 75 -21.93 17.29 -10.56
N ILE A 76 -21.14 16.74 -9.63
CA ILE A 76 -19.67 16.83 -9.65
C ILE A 76 -19.16 15.93 -10.77
N LEU A 77 -18.51 16.54 -11.76
CA LEU A 77 -17.83 15.83 -12.85
C LEU A 77 -16.40 15.47 -12.44
N LYS A 78 -15.66 16.44 -11.90
CA LYS A 78 -14.27 16.21 -11.49
C LYS A 78 -13.79 17.20 -10.44
N PHE A 79 -12.82 16.76 -9.64
CA PHE A 79 -11.93 17.66 -8.91
C PHE A 79 -10.70 17.96 -9.77
N VAL A 80 -10.25 19.21 -9.73
CA VAL A 80 -9.10 19.71 -10.50
C VAL A 80 -8.14 20.40 -9.54
N ASN A 81 -6.84 20.23 -9.79
CA ASN A 81 -5.77 20.80 -8.97
C ASN A 81 -6.00 20.52 -7.48
N VAL A 82 -6.24 19.24 -7.14
CA VAL A 82 -6.36 18.82 -5.74
C VAL A 82 -4.98 18.95 -5.11
N GLU A 83 -4.89 19.66 -3.99
CA GLU A 83 -3.65 19.84 -3.25
C GLU A 83 -3.81 19.41 -1.80
N PHE A 84 -3.01 18.44 -1.36
CA PHE A 84 -2.89 17.98 0.02
C PHE A 84 -1.76 18.75 0.73
N LYS A 85 -1.99 20.04 0.97
CA LYS A 85 -0.95 20.99 1.43
C LYS A 85 -0.36 20.66 2.80
N SER A 86 -1.20 20.21 3.73
CA SER A 86 -0.71 19.80 5.05
C SER A 86 -1.68 18.88 5.77
N ALA A 87 -1.13 17.89 6.49
CA ALA A 87 -1.93 16.92 7.20
C ALA A 87 -2.71 17.56 8.37
N ILE A 88 -3.96 17.13 8.56
CA ILE A 88 -4.75 17.41 9.76
C ILE A 88 -4.51 16.26 10.73
N ARG A 89 -3.90 16.55 11.87
CA ARG A 89 -3.61 15.58 12.93
C ARG A 89 -4.34 15.92 14.22
N LEU A 90 -4.82 14.90 14.92
CA LEU A 90 -5.39 15.04 16.27
C LEU A 90 -4.27 14.73 17.27
N LYS A 91 -3.61 15.77 17.79
CA LYS A 91 -2.52 15.60 18.74
C LYS A 91 -3.08 15.10 20.07
N ASP A 92 -2.47 14.06 20.65
CA ASP A 92 -2.88 13.48 21.94
C ASP A 92 -4.38 13.10 21.95
N ASP A 93 -4.86 12.63 20.78
CA ASP A 93 -6.25 12.29 20.47
C ASP A 93 -7.27 13.43 20.75
N GLN A 94 -6.78 14.67 20.91
CA GLN A 94 -7.62 15.80 21.19
C GLN A 94 -8.42 16.20 19.94
N PRO A 95 -9.72 16.54 20.12
CA PRO A 95 -10.54 17.03 19.03
C PRO A 95 -9.92 18.21 18.27
N LYS A 96 -10.12 18.23 16.96
CA LYS A 96 -9.61 19.31 16.10
C LYS A 96 -10.77 19.93 15.31
N GLU A 97 -10.98 21.22 15.47
CA GLU A 97 -11.90 21.97 14.60
C GLU A 97 -11.23 22.30 13.28
N ILE A 98 -11.97 22.09 12.20
CA ILE A 98 -11.60 22.44 10.83
C ILE A 98 -12.71 23.28 10.21
N GLN A 99 -12.33 24.15 9.29
CA GLN A 99 -13.24 24.97 8.51
C GLN A 99 -13.14 24.55 7.05
N THR A 100 -14.28 24.24 6.43
CA THR A 100 -14.38 23.97 5.00
C THR A 100 -15.12 25.10 4.33
N ASP A 101 -14.43 25.79 3.44
CA ASP A 101 -14.95 26.94 2.71
C ASP A 101 -15.21 26.55 1.25
N ILE A 102 -16.35 26.95 0.70
CA ILE A 102 -16.70 26.75 -0.71
C ILE A 102 -17.29 28.01 -1.33
N LYS A 103 -16.78 28.38 -2.51
CA LYS A 103 -17.27 29.52 -3.30
C LYS A 103 -17.73 29.03 -4.67
N PHE A 104 -19.01 29.23 -4.97
CA PHE A 104 -19.60 28.80 -6.23
C PHE A 104 -19.42 29.83 -7.35
N ASN A 105 -19.04 29.33 -8.51
CA ASN A 105 -19.04 30.01 -9.80
C ASN A 105 -20.15 29.41 -10.70
N ILE A 106 -20.24 29.87 -11.95
CA ILE A 106 -21.31 29.42 -12.88
C ILE A 106 -21.26 27.90 -13.09
N ASN A 107 -20.11 27.34 -13.46
CA ASN A 107 -19.94 25.90 -13.76
C ASN A 107 -18.85 25.22 -12.91
N SER A 108 -18.42 25.87 -11.83
CA SER A 108 -17.42 25.33 -10.92
C SER A 108 -17.60 25.84 -9.50
N ALA A 109 -16.83 25.31 -8.57
CA ALA A 109 -16.63 25.87 -7.24
C ALA A 109 -15.18 25.77 -6.82
N GLU A 110 -14.70 26.74 -6.04
CA GLU A 110 -13.41 26.65 -5.35
C GLU A 110 -13.65 26.21 -3.92
N ALA A 111 -12.89 25.23 -3.43
CA ALA A 111 -13.04 24.72 -2.08
C ALA A 111 -11.69 24.60 -1.36
N ALA A 112 -11.70 24.86 -0.05
CA ALA A 112 -10.53 24.75 0.80
C ALA A 112 -10.88 24.25 2.19
N ILE A 113 -9.97 23.49 2.82
CA ILE A 113 -10.04 23.15 4.24
C ILE A 113 -8.90 23.84 4.96
N THR A 114 -9.25 24.58 6.02
CA THR A 114 -8.31 25.25 6.90
C THR A 114 -8.52 24.85 8.35
N SER A 115 -7.54 25.11 9.21
CA SER A 115 -7.73 25.10 10.65
C SER A 115 -7.00 26.27 11.30
N GLN A 116 -7.51 26.73 12.45
CA GLN A 116 -6.82 27.76 13.22
C GLN A 116 -5.49 27.22 13.78
N VAL A 117 -4.47 28.08 13.74
CA VAL A 117 -3.16 27.80 14.32
C VAL A 117 -3.21 28.08 15.82
N MET A 118 -2.66 27.16 16.61
CA MET A 118 -2.43 27.38 18.04
C MET A 118 -0.95 27.69 18.28
N LYS A 119 -0.66 28.76 19.02
CA LYS A 119 0.68 29.08 19.56
C LYS A 119 0.55 29.18 21.08
N ASP A 120 1.36 28.43 21.82
CA ASP A 120 1.37 28.38 23.29
C ASP A 120 -0.01 28.17 23.94
N GLY A 121 -0.80 27.28 23.35
CA GLY A 121 -2.16 26.96 23.82
C GLY A 121 -3.21 28.03 23.53
N LYS A 122 -2.87 29.12 22.84
CA LYS A 122 -3.79 30.17 22.42
C LYS A 122 -4.05 30.11 20.93
N LEU A 123 -5.31 30.34 20.54
CA LEU A 123 -5.70 30.50 19.14
C LEU A 123 -5.08 31.79 18.59
N THR A 124 -4.52 31.71 17.38
CA THR A 124 -4.03 32.87 16.65
C THR A 124 -5.02 33.25 15.54
N ASN A 125 -4.84 34.43 14.96
CA ASN A 125 -5.56 34.84 13.75
C ASN A 125 -5.02 34.15 12.48
N ASP A 126 -3.95 33.36 12.58
CA ASP A 126 -3.38 32.63 11.46
C ASP A 126 -4.22 31.37 11.19
N SER A 127 -4.46 31.07 9.92
CA SER A 127 -5.07 29.81 9.48
C SER A 127 -4.04 28.98 8.71
N LYS A 128 -4.13 27.66 8.86
CA LYS A 128 -3.31 26.72 8.11
C LYS A 128 -4.15 26.08 7.01
N LEU A 129 -3.69 26.17 5.76
CA LEU A 129 -4.30 25.48 4.62
C LEU A 129 -3.91 24.00 4.63
N HIS A 130 -4.92 23.14 4.55
CA HIS A 130 -4.76 21.69 4.54
C HIS A 130 -5.08 21.07 3.18
N PHE A 131 -6.23 21.45 2.62
CA PHE A 131 -6.73 20.94 1.35
C PHE A 131 -7.20 22.10 0.47
N LYS A 132 -7.01 22.00 -0.84
CA LYS A 132 -7.61 22.90 -1.83
C LYS A 132 -7.95 22.14 -3.10
N SER A 133 -9.04 22.50 -3.76
CA SER A 133 -9.36 22.03 -5.11
C SER A 133 -10.33 22.98 -5.82
N GLU A 134 -10.33 22.94 -7.15
CA GLU A 134 -11.48 23.38 -7.94
C GLU A 134 -12.38 22.19 -8.27
N ILE A 135 -13.69 22.36 -8.15
CA ILE A 135 -14.70 21.36 -8.46
C ILE A 135 -15.39 21.78 -9.75
N LYS A 136 -15.36 20.96 -10.78
CA LYS A 136 -16.08 21.20 -12.03
C LYS A 136 -17.41 20.44 -12.03
N PHE A 137 -18.47 21.13 -12.44
CA PHE A 137 -19.80 20.54 -12.57
C PHE A 137 -20.07 20.13 -14.02
N GLY A 138 -20.86 19.07 -14.21
CA GLY A 138 -21.20 18.59 -15.54
C GLY A 138 -21.85 17.22 -15.50
N THR A 139 -22.18 16.71 -16.68
CA THR A 139 -22.72 15.36 -16.84
C THR A 139 -21.59 14.35 -16.92
N LYS A 140 -21.67 13.28 -16.13
CA LYS A 140 -20.69 12.19 -16.17
C LYS A 140 -20.86 11.34 -17.42
N GLU A 141 -19.75 11.10 -18.10
CA GLU A 141 -19.69 10.20 -19.25
C GLU A 141 -19.58 8.74 -18.81
N VAL A 142 -19.82 7.81 -19.74
CA VAL A 142 -19.51 6.40 -19.55
C VAL A 142 -18.14 6.15 -20.18
N GLU A 143 -17.23 5.54 -19.43
CA GLU A 143 -15.93 5.10 -19.95
C GLU A 143 -15.70 3.64 -19.54
N ALA A 144 -14.98 2.90 -20.39
CA ALA A 144 -14.61 1.52 -20.12
C ALA A 144 -13.20 1.26 -20.63
N VAL A 145 -12.50 0.36 -19.94
CA VAL A 145 -11.15 -0.06 -20.28
C VAL A 145 -11.06 -1.57 -20.34
N LYS A 146 -10.12 -2.06 -21.15
CA LYS A 146 -9.78 -3.48 -21.15
C LYS A 146 -8.97 -3.80 -19.90
N LEU A 147 -9.48 -4.71 -19.08
CA LEU A 147 -8.77 -5.16 -17.88
C LEU A 147 -7.53 -5.98 -18.25
N PRO A 148 -6.40 -5.78 -17.57
CA PRO A 148 -5.29 -6.73 -17.63
C PRO A 148 -5.73 -8.11 -17.13
N SER A 149 -5.05 -9.16 -17.58
CA SER A 149 -5.33 -10.52 -17.11
C SER A 149 -4.81 -10.71 -15.69
N MET A 150 -5.66 -11.24 -14.81
CA MET A 150 -5.25 -11.64 -13.46
C MET A 150 -4.29 -12.83 -13.52
N LYS A 151 -3.23 -12.79 -12.71
CA LYS A 151 -2.38 -13.95 -12.43
C LYS A 151 -3.04 -14.85 -11.39
N ASN A 152 -2.75 -16.15 -11.47
CA ASN A 152 -3.27 -17.15 -10.53
C ASN A 152 -2.80 -16.94 -9.09
N LEU A 153 -1.62 -16.34 -8.91
CA LEU A 153 -1.05 -16.01 -7.61
C LEU A 153 -0.83 -14.49 -7.56
N PRO A 154 -1.35 -13.79 -6.53
CA PRO A 154 -1.10 -12.37 -6.38
C PRO A 154 0.35 -12.12 -5.95
N LEU A 155 0.86 -10.96 -6.32
CA LEU A 155 2.14 -10.45 -5.85
C LEU A 155 2.11 -10.21 -4.34
N LEU A 156 1.10 -9.51 -3.84
CA LEU A 156 0.88 -9.30 -2.41
C LEU A 156 -0.55 -9.69 -2.04
N ASN A 157 -0.71 -10.45 -0.95
CA ASN A 157 -2.02 -10.70 -0.35
C ASN A 157 -2.33 -9.69 0.77
N GLU A 158 -3.55 -9.71 1.28
CA GLU A 158 -4.02 -8.81 2.34
C GLU A 158 -3.10 -8.76 3.56
N GLN A 159 -2.66 -9.93 4.06
CA GLN A 159 -1.78 -10.02 5.21
C GLN A 159 -0.48 -9.26 4.95
N PHE A 160 0.15 -9.51 3.80
CA PHE A 160 1.42 -8.87 3.46
C PHE A 160 1.24 -7.36 3.23
N ILE A 161 0.13 -6.94 2.64
CA ILE A 161 -0.19 -5.51 2.44
C ILE A 161 -0.20 -4.75 3.77
N TYR A 162 -0.89 -5.26 4.79
CA TYR A 162 -1.02 -4.57 6.08
C TYR A 162 0.06 -4.93 7.11
N GLU A 163 1.03 -5.78 6.75
CA GLU A 163 2.34 -5.79 7.40
C GLU A 163 3.16 -4.54 7.03
N ILE A 164 2.90 -3.93 5.87
CA ILE A 164 3.62 -2.74 5.35
C ILE A 164 2.86 -1.46 5.69
N LEU A 165 1.58 -1.42 5.35
CA LEU A 165 0.76 -0.22 5.44
C LEU A 165 0.18 -0.09 6.86
N PRO A 166 0.45 1.02 7.59
CA PRO A 166 0.01 1.20 8.97
C PRO A 166 -1.47 1.62 9.06
N HIS A 167 -2.37 0.87 8.41
CA HIS A 167 -3.81 1.14 8.40
C HIS A 167 -4.56 0.17 9.31
N GLY A 168 -5.42 0.73 10.14
CA GLY A 168 -6.31 -0.04 11.01
C GLY A 168 -7.44 -0.72 10.21
N PRO A 169 -8.13 -1.70 10.80
CA PRO A 169 -9.12 -2.54 10.10
C PRO A 169 -10.20 -1.85 9.25
N LEU A 170 -10.61 -0.61 9.55
CA LEU A 170 -11.59 0.12 8.72
C LEU A 170 -10.99 0.65 7.40
N LEU A 171 -9.68 0.85 7.36
CA LEU A 171 -8.94 1.41 6.23
C LEU A 171 -8.13 0.33 5.50
N GLN A 172 -8.35 -0.95 5.83
CA GLN A 172 -7.77 -2.10 5.12
C GLN A 172 -8.54 -2.42 3.83
N VAL A 173 -8.48 -1.51 2.86
CA VAL A 173 -9.36 -1.45 1.68
C VAL A 173 -8.87 -2.20 0.44
N LEU A 174 -7.71 -2.82 0.50
CA LEU A 174 -7.14 -3.74 -0.50
C LEU A 174 -7.21 -5.20 -0.04
N SER A 175 -7.46 -6.11 -0.98
CA SER A 175 -7.41 -7.56 -0.77
C SER A 175 -6.15 -8.21 -1.35
N GLU A 176 -5.68 -7.71 -2.49
CA GLU A 176 -4.42 -8.13 -3.10
C GLU A 176 -3.86 -7.08 -4.07
N ILE A 177 -2.54 -7.08 -4.24
CA ILE A 177 -1.85 -6.55 -5.43
C ILE A 177 -1.58 -7.75 -6.32
N ASN A 178 -2.21 -7.82 -7.50
CA ASN A 178 -2.09 -8.98 -8.37
C ASN A 178 -0.73 -9.00 -9.09
N HIS A 179 -0.35 -7.89 -9.73
CA HIS A 179 0.95 -7.71 -10.37
C HIS A 179 1.31 -6.23 -10.52
N ILE A 180 2.61 -5.96 -10.70
CA ILE A 180 3.17 -4.65 -11.02
C ILE A 180 4.11 -4.86 -12.21
N GLU A 181 3.61 -4.56 -13.42
CA GLU A 181 4.39 -4.60 -14.67
C GLU A 181 4.43 -3.19 -15.27
N GLU A 182 4.05 -3.00 -16.54
CA GLU A 182 3.82 -1.66 -17.10
C GLU A 182 2.66 -0.94 -16.38
N ASN A 183 1.63 -1.72 -16.04
CA ASN A 183 0.53 -1.30 -15.19
C ASN A 183 0.46 -2.22 -13.96
N MET A 184 0.09 -1.65 -12.83
CA MET A 184 -0.33 -2.39 -11.65
C MET A 184 -1.80 -2.78 -11.79
N LEU A 185 -2.13 -3.99 -11.35
CA LEU A 185 -3.50 -4.41 -11.10
C LEU A 185 -3.66 -4.80 -9.63
N ALA A 186 -4.59 -4.16 -8.93
CA ALA A 186 -4.94 -4.46 -7.54
C ALA A 186 -6.44 -4.69 -7.37
N VAL A 187 -6.83 -5.37 -6.29
CA VAL A 187 -8.22 -5.75 -6.02
C VAL A 187 -8.73 -5.06 -4.77
N LEU A 188 -9.79 -4.27 -4.95
CA LEU A 188 -10.51 -3.59 -3.89
C LEU A 188 -11.14 -4.61 -2.93
N LYS A 189 -10.99 -4.37 -1.63
CA LYS A 189 -11.73 -5.04 -0.57
C LYS A 189 -12.92 -4.16 -0.17
N HIS A 190 -14.11 -4.56 -0.60
CA HIS A 190 -15.34 -3.90 -0.17
C HIS A 190 -15.53 -4.02 1.34
N GLN A 191 -15.49 -2.89 2.03
CA GLN A 191 -15.80 -2.81 3.46
C GLN A 191 -17.17 -2.16 3.66
N LYS A 192 -18.15 -2.94 4.13
CA LYS A 192 -19.43 -2.39 4.62
C LYS A 192 -19.35 -1.97 6.09
N LYS A 193 -18.23 -1.37 6.49
CA LYS A 193 -18.01 -0.98 7.88
C LYS A 193 -18.38 0.49 8.08
N GLN A 194 -18.93 0.77 9.25
CA GLN A 194 -19.40 2.11 9.62
C GLN A 194 -18.19 2.98 9.98
N LEU A 195 -17.92 4.02 9.17
CA LEU A 195 -16.79 4.95 9.39
C LEU A 195 -17.07 5.99 10.48
N MET A 196 -18.32 6.08 10.91
CA MET A 196 -18.79 6.94 12.00
C MET A 196 -19.29 6.09 13.18
N SER A 197 -19.37 6.66 14.37
CA SER A 197 -20.03 5.99 15.51
C SER A 197 -21.56 5.98 15.42
N TRP A 198 -22.14 6.81 14.53
CA TRP A 198 -23.57 6.81 14.20
C TRP A 198 -23.85 6.28 12.79
N LYS A 199 -25.07 5.78 12.56
CA LYS A 199 -25.48 5.32 11.23
C LYS A 199 -25.61 6.52 10.29
N HIS A 200 -24.98 6.43 9.13
CA HIS A 200 -25.08 7.41 8.04
C HIS A 200 -25.43 6.70 6.73
N LYS A 201 -25.96 7.46 5.77
CA LYS A 201 -26.11 7.07 4.36
C LYS A 201 -24.74 7.00 3.72
N GLU A 202 -24.66 6.41 2.52
CA GLU A 202 -23.40 6.29 1.79
C GLU A 202 -22.77 7.67 1.52
N PHE A 203 -21.44 7.69 1.56
CA PHE A 203 -20.63 8.83 1.11
C PHE A 203 -20.82 9.05 -0.39
N LEU A 204 -20.72 10.30 -0.83
CA LEU A 204 -21.02 10.73 -2.19
C LEU A 204 -19.96 10.31 -3.21
N ILE A 205 -18.69 10.31 -2.82
CA ILE A 205 -17.58 9.97 -3.74
C ILE A 205 -16.89 8.65 -3.38
N ASN A 206 -17.44 7.88 -2.43
CA ASN A 206 -16.89 6.61 -1.96
C ASN A 206 -15.39 6.72 -1.59
N PRO A 207 -15.05 7.47 -0.52
CA PRO A 207 -13.69 7.82 -0.18
C PRO A 207 -12.79 6.60 0.03
N LEU A 208 -13.30 5.49 0.58
CA LEU A 208 -12.51 4.27 0.78
C LEU A 208 -12.05 3.61 -0.52
N SER A 209 -12.81 3.74 -1.60
CA SER A 209 -12.41 3.17 -2.90
C SER A 209 -11.31 4.00 -3.54
N ILE A 210 -11.32 5.32 -3.35
CA ILE A 210 -10.23 6.21 -3.76
C ILE A 210 -9.01 5.98 -2.86
N GLU A 211 -9.20 5.78 -1.56
CA GLU A 211 -8.13 5.47 -0.61
C GLU A 211 -7.40 4.18 -0.98
N ALA A 212 -8.13 3.17 -1.47
CA ALA A 212 -7.53 1.95 -1.97
C ALA A 212 -6.59 2.21 -3.16
N CYS A 213 -6.92 3.19 -4.02
CA CYS A 213 -6.03 3.60 -5.10
C CYS A 213 -4.75 4.24 -4.55
N PHE A 214 -4.87 5.12 -3.55
CA PHE A 214 -3.71 5.74 -2.90
C PHE A 214 -2.79 4.69 -2.24
N GLN A 215 -3.37 3.74 -1.51
CA GLN A 215 -2.62 2.65 -0.88
C GLN A 215 -1.94 1.74 -1.91
N ALA A 216 -2.63 1.40 -2.99
CA ALA A 216 -2.09 0.51 -4.01
C ALA A 216 -0.90 1.17 -4.75
N LEU A 217 -1.02 2.45 -5.11
CA LEU A 217 0.07 3.19 -5.76
C LEU A 217 1.22 3.50 -4.80
N GLY A 218 0.93 3.76 -3.53
CA GLY A 218 1.95 3.85 -2.49
C GLY A 218 2.75 2.56 -2.36
N LEU A 219 2.08 1.40 -2.41
CA LEU A 219 2.75 0.10 -2.47
C LEU A 219 3.52 -0.11 -3.76
N MET A 220 3.01 0.35 -4.90
CA MET A 220 3.73 0.30 -6.17
C MET A 220 5.06 1.07 -6.08
N ASP A 221 5.05 2.31 -5.57
CA ASP A 221 6.27 3.11 -5.42
C ASP A 221 7.22 2.51 -4.37
N PHE A 222 6.67 1.94 -3.31
CA PHE A 222 7.46 1.26 -2.28
C PHE A 222 8.17 0.04 -2.86
N ILE A 223 7.48 -0.79 -3.64
CA ILE A 223 8.05 -1.98 -4.26
C ILE A 223 9.08 -1.60 -5.34
N ASP A 224 8.76 -0.58 -6.14
CA ASP A 224 9.58 -0.19 -7.27
C ASP A 224 10.80 0.63 -6.86
N CYS A 225 10.74 1.43 -5.79
CA CYS A 225 11.79 2.40 -5.46
C CYS A 225 12.20 2.39 -3.99
N GLY A 226 11.55 1.58 -3.14
CA GLY A 226 11.76 1.60 -1.69
C GLY A 226 11.21 2.84 -0.99
N ARG A 227 10.50 3.71 -1.73
CA ARG A 227 9.97 4.98 -1.23
C ARG A 227 8.55 4.81 -0.76
N ALA A 228 8.25 5.33 0.41
CA ALA A 228 6.89 5.50 0.88
C ALA A 228 6.45 6.94 0.66
N GLY A 229 5.20 7.14 0.24
CA GLY A 229 4.70 8.47 -0.04
C GLY A 229 3.28 8.68 0.46
N LEU A 230 2.99 9.92 0.85
CA LEU A 230 1.63 10.39 1.12
C LEU A 230 1.09 11.14 -0.10
N PRO A 231 -0.23 11.11 -0.35
CA PRO A 231 -0.87 11.98 -1.35
C PRO A 231 -0.43 13.44 -1.18
N SER A 232 0.02 14.07 -2.27
CA SER A 232 0.43 15.49 -2.28
C SER A 232 -0.38 16.32 -3.27
N LYS A 233 -0.68 15.77 -4.46
CA LYS A 233 -1.46 16.45 -5.50
C LYS A 233 -2.25 15.47 -6.36
N ILE A 234 -3.35 15.91 -6.95
CA ILE A 234 -3.99 15.26 -8.12
C ILE A 234 -4.24 16.35 -9.16
N GLY A 235 -3.80 16.15 -10.40
CA GLY A 235 -4.13 17.04 -11.51
C GLY A 235 -5.64 17.06 -11.77
N GLU A 236 -6.20 15.90 -12.08
CA GLU A 236 -7.65 15.70 -12.22
C GLU A 236 -8.11 14.41 -11.54
N LEU A 237 -9.24 14.46 -10.84
CA LEU A 237 -9.97 13.29 -10.33
C LEU A 237 -11.37 13.30 -10.92
N ILE A 238 -11.60 12.46 -11.93
CA ILE A 238 -12.78 12.46 -12.81
C ILE A 238 -13.70 11.31 -12.42
N PHE A 239 -15.00 11.60 -12.29
CA PHE A 239 -16.04 10.62 -11.98
C PHE A 239 -16.82 10.24 -13.23
N TYR A 240 -17.04 8.94 -13.40
CA TYR A 240 -17.77 8.39 -14.54
C TYR A 240 -19.09 7.79 -14.11
N LYS A 241 -20.03 7.74 -15.05
CA LYS A 241 -21.34 7.15 -14.85
C LYS A 241 -21.22 5.63 -14.96
N THR A 242 -21.54 4.95 -13.86
CA THR A 242 -21.65 3.49 -13.82
C THR A 242 -22.75 3.08 -12.84
N ASN A 243 -23.32 1.89 -13.07
CA ASN A 243 -24.25 1.24 -12.15
C ASN A 243 -23.63 0.03 -11.44
N SER A 244 -22.35 -0.28 -11.71
CA SER A 244 -21.65 -1.40 -11.12
C SER A 244 -20.68 -0.93 -10.05
N GLU A 245 -20.51 -1.73 -9.01
CA GLU A 245 -19.55 -1.46 -7.93
C GLU A 245 -18.10 -1.49 -8.44
N PRO A 246 -17.22 -0.62 -7.92
CA PRO A 246 -15.79 -0.65 -8.20
C PRO A 246 -15.18 -1.95 -7.71
N TYR A 247 -14.15 -2.48 -8.37
CA TYR A 247 -13.56 -3.76 -7.97
C TYR A 247 -12.06 -3.84 -8.20
N PHE A 248 -11.58 -3.37 -9.35
CA PHE A 248 -10.17 -3.35 -9.67
C PHE A 248 -9.61 -1.93 -9.61
N ILE A 249 -8.33 -1.85 -9.32
CA ILE A 249 -7.52 -0.64 -9.42
C ILE A 249 -6.47 -0.91 -10.47
N VAL A 250 -6.44 -0.08 -11.52
CA VAL A 250 -5.40 -0.08 -12.54
C VAL A 250 -4.54 1.15 -12.32
N GLY A 251 -3.26 0.96 -12.01
CA GLY A 251 -2.32 2.04 -11.73
C GLY A 251 -1.18 2.05 -12.73
N GLN A 252 -0.69 3.23 -13.10
CA GLN A 252 0.48 3.40 -13.94
C GLN A 252 1.43 4.40 -13.30
N LYS A 253 2.70 4.04 -13.15
CA LYS A 253 3.75 5.00 -12.80
C LYS A 253 4.18 5.75 -14.06
N LYS A 254 4.06 7.08 -14.04
CA LYS A 254 4.42 7.99 -15.14
C LYS A 254 5.84 8.50 -15.02
N GLY A 255 6.36 8.56 -13.79
CA GLY A 255 7.70 9.03 -13.49
C GLY A 255 7.85 9.39 -12.03
N ASP A 256 8.84 10.23 -11.75
CA ASP A 256 9.11 10.79 -10.43
C ASP A 256 8.94 12.31 -10.49
N VAL A 257 8.54 12.90 -9.36
CA VAL A 257 8.61 14.35 -9.09
C VAL A 257 9.70 14.60 -8.05
N GLU A 258 10.05 15.87 -7.81
CA GLU A 258 11.18 16.27 -6.94
C GLU A 258 11.24 15.51 -5.60
N LYS A 259 10.08 15.25 -4.99
CA LYS A 259 9.97 14.63 -3.67
C LYS A 259 9.04 13.43 -3.64
N GLY A 260 8.81 12.72 -4.75
CA GLY A 260 7.89 11.58 -4.76
C GLY A 260 7.64 10.98 -6.14
N GLY A 261 6.59 10.19 -6.26
CA GLY A 261 6.20 9.56 -7.52
C GLY A 261 5.06 10.30 -8.25
N LEU A 262 4.97 10.10 -9.56
CA LEU A 262 3.88 10.56 -10.42
C LEU A 262 3.17 9.35 -11.02
N PHE A 263 1.84 9.33 -10.90
CA PHE A 263 1.00 8.20 -11.30
C PHE A 263 -0.29 8.65 -11.98
N ASP A 264 -0.81 7.79 -12.84
CA ASP A 264 -2.21 7.80 -13.24
C ASP A 264 -2.89 6.58 -12.63
N PHE A 265 -4.19 6.67 -12.31
CA PHE A 265 -4.94 5.50 -11.89
C PHE A 265 -6.40 5.51 -12.32
N GLN A 266 -6.97 4.33 -12.39
CA GLN A 266 -8.38 4.09 -12.64
C GLN A 266 -8.93 3.10 -11.63
N LEU A 267 -10.07 3.46 -11.04
CA LEU A 267 -10.91 2.56 -10.27
C LEU A 267 -11.98 2.04 -11.22
N VAL A 268 -12.05 0.73 -11.40
CA VAL A 268 -12.87 0.10 -12.45
C VAL A 268 -13.68 -1.07 -11.91
N THR A 269 -14.81 -1.36 -12.55
CA THR A 269 -15.71 -2.44 -12.17
C THR A 269 -15.18 -3.79 -12.69
N LYS A 270 -15.80 -4.91 -12.29
CA LYS A 270 -15.45 -6.25 -12.84
C LYS A 270 -15.60 -6.36 -14.37
N LYS A 271 -16.39 -5.48 -14.98
CA LYS A 271 -16.64 -5.43 -16.42
C LYS A 271 -15.68 -4.47 -17.15
N GLY A 272 -14.81 -3.78 -16.41
CA GLY A 272 -13.91 -2.76 -16.96
C GLY A 272 -14.55 -1.38 -17.13
N GLU A 273 -15.77 -1.14 -16.63
CA GLU A 273 -16.35 0.21 -16.60
C GLU A 273 -15.55 1.07 -15.62
N VAL A 274 -15.20 2.29 -16.00
CA VAL A 274 -14.47 3.22 -15.14
C VAL A 274 -15.45 3.86 -14.17
N VAL A 275 -15.06 3.92 -12.89
CA VAL A 275 -15.79 4.61 -11.82
C VAL A 275 -15.14 5.96 -11.54
N VAL A 276 -13.82 5.93 -11.37
CA VAL A 276 -12.99 7.11 -11.11
C VAL A 276 -11.70 7.00 -11.91
N LYS A 277 -11.22 8.12 -12.44
CA LYS A 277 -9.91 8.24 -13.08
C LYS A 277 -9.15 9.39 -12.44
N ALA A 278 -7.90 9.17 -12.08
CA ALA A 278 -6.98 10.21 -11.67
C ALA A 278 -5.87 10.38 -12.70
N ILE A 279 -5.58 11.64 -13.01
CA ILE A 279 -4.49 12.06 -13.87
C ILE A 279 -3.52 12.89 -13.03
N ASP A 280 -2.23 12.63 -13.19
CA ASP A 280 -1.14 13.30 -12.46
C ASP A 280 -1.32 13.25 -10.93
N PHE A 281 -1.62 12.06 -10.40
CA PHE A 281 -1.55 11.82 -8.96
C PHE A 281 -0.09 11.83 -8.52
N GLN A 282 0.21 12.68 -7.53
CA GLN A 282 1.56 12.84 -6.99
C GLN A 282 1.58 12.45 -5.52
N THR A 283 2.70 11.84 -5.13
CA THR A 283 3.03 11.60 -3.73
C THR A 283 4.13 12.53 -3.26
N VAL A 284 4.27 12.65 -1.94
CA VAL A 284 5.44 13.22 -1.28
C VAL A 284 6.04 12.17 -0.35
N GLU A 285 7.34 11.96 -0.46
CA GLU A 285 8.10 10.95 0.24
C GLU A 285 8.06 11.21 1.74
N ILE A 286 7.88 10.11 2.49
CA ILE A 286 7.94 10.09 3.94
C ILE A 286 8.86 8.98 4.40
N ASN A 287 9.43 9.16 5.58
CA ASN A 287 10.24 8.13 6.22
C ASN A 287 9.33 7.19 7.03
N LEU A 288 9.16 5.95 6.57
CA LEU A 288 8.45 4.88 7.30
C LEU A 288 9.33 4.18 8.36
N GLY A 289 10.57 4.63 8.56
CA GLY A 289 11.58 3.93 9.34
C GLY A 289 12.33 2.87 8.52
N GLU A 290 12.91 1.89 9.20
CA GLU A 290 13.68 0.82 8.57
C GLU A 290 12.76 -0.15 7.82
N THR A 291 12.74 -0.05 6.49
CA THR A 291 11.87 -0.84 5.62
C THR A 291 12.61 -1.86 4.75
N THR A 292 13.94 -1.87 4.80
CA THR A 292 14.81 -2.75 4.01
C THR A 292 14.45 -4.22 4.15
N ASN A 293 14.17 -4.67 5.38
CA ASN A 293 13.79 -6.05 5.66
C ASN A 293 12.49 -6.47 4.96
N ILE A 294 11.53 -5.55 4.88
CA ILE A 294 10.25 -5.76 4.21
C ILE A 294 10.45 -5.82 2.70
N LEU A 295 11.21 -4.89 2.12
CA LEU A 295 11.50 -4.86 0.68
C LEU A 295 12.21 -6.13 0.23
N GLU A 296 13.20 -6.60 0.98
CA GLU A 296 13.91 -7.85 0.69
C GLU A 296 12.99 -9.09 0.79
N ARG A 297 12.00 -9.10 1.69
CA ARG A 297 10.96 -10.14 1.74
C ARG A 297 10.08 -10.11 0.48
N ILE A 298 9.67 -8.92 0.02
CA ILE A 298 8.89 -8.77 -1.23
C ILE A 298 9.70 -9.26 -2.43
N ARG A 299 10.96 -8.85 -2.54
CA ARG A 299 11.85 -9.28 -3.63
C ARG A 299 12.04 -10.78 -3.64
N SER A 300 12.30 -11.37 -2.47
CA SER A 300 12.39 -12.83 -2.35
C SER A 300 11.11 -13.52 -2.86
N HIS A 301 9.94 -12.94 -2.56
CA HIS A 301 8.66 -13.43 -3.07
C HIS A 301 8.52 -13.25 -4.60
N GLN A 302 8.88 -12.09 -5.15
CA GLN A 302 8.87 -11.80 -6.59
C GLN A 302 9.76 -12.76 -7.36
N ILE A 303 11.00 -12.95 -6.91
CA ILE A 303 11.96 -13.89 -7.48
C ILE A 303 11.37 -15.29 -7.47
N ARG A 304 10.77 -15.73 -6.37
CA ARG A 304 10.13 -17.04 -6.29
C ARG A 304 9.01 -17.21 -7.32
N MET A 305 8.16 -16.19 -7.50
CA MET A 305 7.06 -16.21 -8.47
C MET A 305 7.52 -16.30 -9.92
N LEU A 306 8.78 -15.98 -10.21
CA LEU A 306 9.34 -16.18 -11.54
C LEU A 306 9.35 -17.66 -11.91
N PHE A 307 9.54 -18.58 -10.99
CA PHE A 307 9.80 -19.99 -11.30
C PHE A 307 8.53 -20.85 -11.30
N LYS A 308 8.41 -21.71 -12.31
CA LYS A 308 7.40 -22.77 -12.30
C LYS A 308 7.88 -23.87 -11.35
N ILE A 309 7.21 -24.01 -10.21
CA ILE A 309 7.58 -25.00 -9.19
C ILE A 309 6.88 -26.32 -9.50
N PRO A 310 7.60 -27.44 -9.71
CA PRO A 310 6.99 -28.75 -9.92
C PRO A 310 6.10 -29.18 -8.74
N LYS A 311 5.11 -30.03 -9.01
CA LYS A 311 4.26 -30.61 -7.95
C LYS A 311 5.14 -31.37 -6.93
N LEU A 312 4.89 -31.15 -5.64
CA LEU A 312 5.66 -31.71 -4.51
C LEU A 312 7.12 -31.21 -4.43
N ALA A 313 7.47 -30.14 -5.15
CA ALA A 313 8.69 -29.39 -4.92
C ALA A 313 8.36 -28.07 -4.21
N TRP A 314 9.39 -27.48 -3.62
CA TRP A 314 9.31 -26.15 -3.03
C TRP A 314 10.59 -25.38 -3.32
N LEU A 315 10.43 -24.12 -3.75
CA LEU A 315 11.52 -23.18 -3.96
C LEU A 315 11.52 -22.15 -2.83
N GLU A 316 12.65 -22.07 -2.12
CA GLU A 316 12.97 -20.96 -1.21
C GLU A 316 13.91 -19.97 -1.89
N VAL A 317 13.74 -18.70 -1.54
CA VAL A 317 14.61 -17.60 -1.93
C VAL A 317 15.03 -16.88 -0.66
N VAL A 318 16.33 -16.79 -0.44
CA VAL A 318 16.93 -16.16 0.74
C VAL A 318 17.74 -14.96 0.29
N SER A 319 17.45 -13.79 0.87
CA SER A 319 18.34 -12.63 0.79
C SER A 319 19.55 -12.86 1.69
N ASN A 320 20.75 -12.91 1.09
CA ASN A 320 22.00 -13.10 1.81
C ASN A 320 22.29 -11.90 2.72
N ASN A 321 21.83 -10.69 2.34
CA ASN A 321 21.97 -9.49 3.17
C ASN A 321 21.13 -9.60 4.44
N LEU A 322 19.87 -10.00 4.34
CA LEU A 322 19.02 -10.21 5.52
C LEU A 322 19.58 -11.29 6.44
N LEU A 323 20.10 -12.38 5.86
CA LEU A 323 20.71 -13.43 6.67
C LEU A 323 21.98 -12.94 7.37
N ARG A 324 22.84 -12.20 6.69
CA ARG A 324 24.05 -11.61 7.28
C ARG A 324 23.72 -10.64 8.41
N ASP A 325 22.75 -9.76 8.20
CA ASP A 325 22.29 -8.81 9.21
C ASP A 325 21.62 -9.52 10.41
N LYS A 326 20.97 -10.66 10.18
CA LYS A 326 20.49 -11.48 11.29
C LYS A 326 21.65 -12.11 12.06
N LEU A 327 22.62 -12.70 11.37
CA LEU A 327 23.75 -13.39 11.98
C LEU A 327 24.72 -12.44 12.70
N SER A 328 24.84 -11.19 12.27
CA SER A 328 25.62 -10.18 12.98
C SER A 328 25.00 -9.80 14.32
N ARG A 329 23.66 -9.82 14.42
CA ARG A 329 22.89 -9.53 15.64
C ARG A 329 22.74 -10.75 16.55
N GLU A 330 22.59 -11.93 15.97
CA GLU A 330 22.35 -13.22 16.64
C GLU A 330 23.31 -14.30 16.07
N PRO A 331 24.61 -14.30 16.43
CA PRO A 331 25.58 -15.28 15.90
C PRO A 331 25.20 -16.73 16.19
N GLU A 332 24.57 -17.00 17.33
CA GLU A 332 24.07 -18.32 17.74
C GLU A 332 22.95 -18.85 16.85
N PHE A 333 22.31 -18.00 16.03
CA PHE A 333 21.28 -18.41 15.08
C PHE A 333 21.78 -19.47 14.08
N ILE A 334 23.09 -19.57 13.86
CA ILE A 334 23.70 -20.66 13.06
C ILE A 334 23.28 -22.04 13.59
N GLY A 335 23.28 -22.24 14.91
CA GLY A 335 22.89 -23.50 15.54
C GLY A 335 21.40 -23.85 15.35
N ALA A 336 20.57 -22.87 14.98
CA ALA A 336 19.15 -23.11 14.73
C ALA A 336 18.88 -23.81 13.38
N PHE A 337 19.87 -23.86 12.47
CA PHE A 337 19.68 -24.46 11.15
C PHE A 337 20.81 -25.36 10.65
N LEU A 338 22.03 -25.24 11.17
CA LEU A 338 23.10 -26.18 10.83
C LEU A 338 22.99 -27.48 11.65
N HIS A 339 23.26 -28.60 10.98
CA HIS A 339 23.41 -29.89 11.64
C HIS A 339 24.72 -29.94 12.44
N PRO A 340 24.81 -30.67 13.58
CA PRO A 340 26.04 -30.75 14.38
C PRO A 340 27.29 -31.16 13.58
N ASP A 341 27.15 -32.06 12.60
CA ASP A 341 28.25 -32.41 11.71
C ASP A 341 28.64 -31.28 10.75
N GLU A 342 27.67 -30.49 10.29
CA GLU A 342 27.93 -29.34 9.42
C GLU A 342 28.62 -28.20 10.20
N ILE A 343 28.31 -28.04 11.50
CA ILE A 343 29.02 -27.11 12.39
C ILE A 343 30.49 -27.49 12.50
N LYS A 344 30.80 -28.78 12.70
CA LYS A 344 32.18 -29.26 12.76
C LYS A 344 32.95 -29.01 11.47
N GLU A 345 32.31 -29.14 10.31
CA GLU A 345 32.92 -28.79 9.02
C GLU A 345 33.04 -27.28 8.84
N PHE A 346 32.02 -26.53 9.26
CA PHE A 346 32.00 -25.06 9.22
C PHE A 346 33.17 -24.44 9.98
N ASP A 347 33.49 -24.96 11.16
CA ASP A 347 34.60 -24.48 12.00
C ASP A 347 35.99 -24.67 11.36
N LYS A 348 36.10 -25.52 10.32
CA LYS A 348 37.36 -25.74 9.58
C LYS A 348 37.54 -24.78 8.40
N LEU A 349 36.47 -24.12 7.96
CA LEU A 349 36.47 -23.26 6.78
C LEU A 349 37.01 -21.86 7.11
N ASN A 350 37.60 -21.19 6.12
CA ASN A 350 37.93 -19.78 6.28
C ASN A 350 36.68 -18.88 6.18
N GLU A 351 36.81 -17.62 6.57
CA GLU A 351 35.68 -16.68 6.65
C GLU A 351 34.96 -16.48 5.30
N ASP A 352 35.69 -16.49 4.18
CA ASP A 352 35.11 -16.31 2.85
C ASP A 352 34.33 -17.55 2.39
N GLU A 353 34.81 -18.74 2.72
CA GLU A 353 34.12 -20.01 2.50
C GLU A 353 32.84 -20.08 3.34
N GLN A 354 32.93 -19.70 4.62
CA GLN A 354 31.78 -19.63 5.53
C GLN A 354 30.70 -18.66 4.99
N LYS A 355 31.10 -17.45 4.56
CA LYS A 355 30.21 -16.44 3.97
C LYS A 355 29.51 -16.93 2.69
N LYS A 356 30.13 -17.85 1.95
CA LYS A 356 29.55 -18.46 0.75
C LYS A 356 28.62 -19.61 1.09
N MET A 357 28.99 -20.46 2.04
CA MET A 357 28.27 -21.69 2.36
C MET A 357 27.00 -21.44 3.19
N ILE A 358 27.05 -20.53 4.16
CA ILE A 358 25.93 -20.29 5.10
C ILE A 358 24.61 -19.99 4.37
N PRO A 359 24.55 -19.03 3.43
CA PRO A 359 23.28 -18.69 2.80
C PRO A 359 22.70 -19.83 1.95
N GLU A 360 23.58 -20.63 1.35
CA GLU A 360 23.20 -21.79 0.54
C GLU A 360 22.59 -22.90 1.41
N LEU A 361 23.28 -23.27 2.48
CA LEU A 361 22.75 -24.22 3.46
C LEU A 361 21.44 -23.71 4.03
N TYR A 362 21.38 -22.45 4.49
CA TYR A 362 20.15 -21.90 5.05
C TYR A 362 18.97 -21.95 4.07
N ALA A 363 19.18 -21.60 2.79
CA ALA A 363 18.15 -21.72 1.77
C ALA A 363 17.69 -23.18 1.58
N GLN A 364 18.63 -24.12 1.49
CA GLN A 364 18.33 -25.55 1.35
C GLN A 364 17.55 -26.09 2.56
N LYS A 365 17.97 -25.75 3.79
CA LYS A 365 17.28 -26.15 5.03
C LYS A 365 15.87 -25.61 5.10
N ARG A 366 15.65 -24.35 4.71
CA ARG A 366 14.30 -23.77 4.64
C ARG A 366 13.43 -24.51 3.64
N ALA A 367 13.97 -24.84 2.46
CA ALA A 367 13.22 -25.57 1.44
C ALA A 367 12.84 -26.98 1.94
N LEU A 368 13.79 -27.67 2.57
CA LEU A 368 13.55 -28.95 3.22
C LEU A 368 12.50 -28.84 4.31
N ARG A 369 12.56 -27.83 5.19
CA ARG A 369 11.58 -27.66 6.27
C ARG A 369 10.15 -27.58 5.73
N ILE A 370 9.91 -26.88 4.62
CA ILE A 370 8.57 -26.81 4.02
C ILE A 370 8.15 -28.15 3.43
N VAL A 371 9.03 -28.78 2.64
CA VAL A 371 8.78 -30.10 2.02
C VAL A 371 8.54 -31.16 3.10
N LEU A 372 9.36 -31.20 4.14
CA LEU A 372 9.28 -32.12 5.28
C LEU A 372 8.26 -31.72 6.35
N ARG A 373 7.36 -30.76 6.05
CA ARG A 373 6.24 -30.32 6.92
C ARG A 373 6.68 -29.91 8.33
N GLY A 374 7.70 -29.06 8.43
CA GLY A 374 8.11 -28.44 9.68
C GLY A 374 9.20 -29.17 10.46
N ALA A 375 9.90 -30.13 9.85
CA ALA A 375 11.11 -30.70 10.44
C ALA A 375 12.09 -29.60 10.90
N ASN A 376 12.73 -29.81 12.05
CA ASN A 376 13.73 -28.86 12.54
C ASN A 376 14.90 -28.85 11.56
N MET A 377 15.37 -27.65 11.21
CA MET A 377 16.41 -27.50 10.20
C MET A 377 17.74 -28.10 10.66
N CYS A 378 18.08 -27.95 11.95
CA CYS A 378 19.30 -28.50 12.54
C CYS A 378 19.31 -30.04 12.62
N ASP A 379 18.17 -30.72 12.49
CA ASP A 379 18.10 -32.19 12.49
C ASP A 379 18.33 -32.79 11.09
N LEU A 380 18.32 -31.94 10.06
CA LEU A 380 18.47 -32.37 8.67
C LEU A 380 19.93 -32.23 8.30
N LYS A 381 20.56 -33.26 7.72
CA LYS A 381 21.92 -33.16 7.16
C LYS A 381 21.84 -33.04 5.65
N ILE A 382 22.64 -32.14 5.08
CA ILE A 382 22.79 -32.03 3.63
C ILE A 382 24.03 -32.82 3.22
N GLU A 383 23.85 -33.71 2.26
CA GLU A 383 24.88 -34.59 1.73
C GLU A 383 25.05 -34.31 0.24
N LEU A 384 26.21 -34.67 -0.31
CA LEU A 384 26.50 -34.55 -1.74
C LEU A 384 26.58 -35.95 -2.35
N ASP A 385 25.95 -36.14 -3.52
CA ASP A 385 26.08 -37.40 -4.26
C ASP A 385 27.40 -37.48 -5.04
N GLU A 386 27.63 -38.57 -5.76
CA GLU A 386 28.84 -38.78 -6.59
C GLU A 386 29.07 -37.69 -7.65
N LYS A 387 28.03 -36.92 -7.99
CA LYS A 387 28.08 -35.80 -8.95
C LYS A 387 28.15 -34.44 -8.26
N MET A 388 28.38 -34.42 -6.94
CA MET A 388 28.38 -33.22 -6.10
C MET A 388 27.02 -32.52 -6.07
N GLU A 389 25.92 -33.24 -6.31
CA GLU A 389 24.58 -32.68 -6.21
C GLU A 389 24.04 -32.85 -4.77
N PRO A 390 23.44 -31.79 -4.18
CA PRO A 390 22.97 -31.87 -2.81
C PRO A 390 21.71 -32.71 -2.67
N PHE A 391 21.62 -33.47 -1.58
CA PHE A 391 20.42 -34.19 -1.17
C PHE A 391 20.32 -34.25 0.36
N CYS A 392 19.18 -34.73 0.87
CA CYS A 392 18.99 -34.99 2.29
C CYS A 392 18.32 -36.34 2.47
N GLN A 393 18.85 -37.19 3.35
CA GLN A 393 18.14 -38.40 3.80
C GLN A 393 17.22 -38.07 4.98
N HIS A 394 15.94 -38.43 4.86
CA HIS A 394 14.98 -38.28 5.94
C HIS A 394 14.02 -39.47 5.96
N LYS A 395 14.01 -40.24 7.06
CA LYS A 395 13.13 -41.41 7.27
C LYS A 395 13.15 -42.39 6.08
N ASN A 396 14.35 -42.81 5.67
CA ASN A 396 14.60 -43.72 4.53
C ASN A 396 14.13 -43.20 3.17
N LYS A 397 13.98 -41.88 3.03
CA LYS A 397 13.67 -41.23 1.75
C LYS A 397 14.75 -40.21 1.42
N THR A 398 15.13 -40.20 0.16
CA THR A 398 16.02 -39.18 -0.40
C THR A 398 15.19 -37.99 -0.87
N ILE A 399 15.54 -36.81 -0.38
CA ILE A 399 15.00 -35.53 -0.83
C ILE A 399 16.05 -34.89 -1.73
N TYR A 400 15.68 -34.63 -2.98
CA TYR A 400 16.58 -34.00 -3.94
C TYR A 400 16.64 -32.50 -3.69
N LEU A 401 17.83 -31.93 -3.72
CA LEU A 401 18.06 -30.49 -3.57
C LEU A 401 18.80 -29.95 -4.80
N THR A 402 18.49 -28.70 -5.12
CA THR A 402 19.25 -27.90 -6.07
C THR A 402 19.42 -26.51 -5.49
N ILE A 403 20.61 -25.94 -5.68
CA ILE A 403 20.98 -24.61 -5.20
C ILE A 403 21.46 -23.76 -6.37
N LYS A 404 21.04 -22.49 -6.39
CA LYS A 404 21.52 -21.50 -7.36
C LYS A 404 21.74 -20.18 -6.64
N ARG A 405 22.88 -19.54 -6.90
CA ARG A 405 23.17 -18.20 -6.43
C ARG A 405 22.87 -17.17 -7.51
N ILE A 406 22.25 -16.07 -7.13
CA ILE A 406 21.92 -14.96 -8.01
C ILE A 406 22.20 -13.67 -7.25
N GLU A 407 23.28 -12.98 -7.59
CA GLU A 407 23.68 -11.73 -6.92
C GLU A 407 23.66 -11.86 -5.38
N ASN A 408 22.77 -11.14 -4.69
CA ASN A 408 22.62 -11.21 -3.23
C ASN A 408 21.69 -12.32 -2.74
N TYR A 409 21.12 -13.16 -3.62
CA TYR A 409 20.13 -14.17 -3.28
C TYR A 409 20.68 -15.59 -3.41
N SER A 410 20.23 -16.46 -2.51
CA SER A 410 20.43 -17.92 -2.57
C SER A 410 19.08 -18.61 -2.77
N LEU A 411 18.95 -19.35 -3.86
CA LEU A 411 17.72 -20.04 -4.25
C LEU A 411 17.91 -21.54 -4.08
N ALA A 412 17.06 -22.17 -3.27
CA ALA A 412 17.11 -23.61 -3.06
C ALA A 412 15.77 -24.26 -3.40
N MET A 413 15.81 -25.31 -4.20
CA MET A 413 14.62 -26.10 -4.51
C MET A 413 14.77 -27.51 -3.92
N ALA A 414 13.76 -27.94 -3.15
CA ALA A 414 13.68 -29.28 -2.59
C ALA A 414 12.54 -30.08 -3.24
N SER A 415 12.73 -31.37 -3.50
CA SER A 415 11.68 -32.24 -4.05
C SER A 415 11.73 -33.66 -3.50
N TYR A 416 10.55 -34.20 -3.15
CA TYR A 416 10.38 -35.60 -2.76
C TYR A 416 10.43 -36.60 -3.91
N LYS A 417 10.19 -36.15 -5.15
CA LYS A 417 9.78 -37.06 -6.22
C LYS A 417 10.89 -37.36 -7.21
N ARG A 418 11.68 -36.34 -7.56
CA ARG A 418 12.70 -36.41 -8.60
C ARG A 418 13.71 -35.30 -8.42
N LYS A 419 14.86 -35.43 -9.08
CA LYS A 419 15.78 -34.32 -9.28
C LYS A 419 15.05 -33.16 -9.97
N VAL A 420 15.37 -31.95 -9.54
CA VAL A 420 14.74 -30.70 -9.97
C VAL A 420 15.83 -29.69 -10.31
N ASP A 421 15.56 -28.69 -11.17
CA ASP A 421 16.56 -27.69 -11.55
C ASP A 421 15.98 -26.27 -11.59
N ILE A 422 16.85 -25.27 -11.39
CA ILE A 422 16.53 -23.84 -11.39
C ILE A 422 17.07 -23.20 -12.68
N GLU A 423 16.26 -23.23 -13.73
CA GLU A 423 16.62 -22.65 -15.04
C GLU A 423 16.46 -21.12 -15.04
N LEU A 424 17.55 -20.39 -15.32
CA LEU A 424 17.60 -18.92 -15.31
C LEU A 424 17.35 -18.26 -16.68
N THR A 425 17.65 -18.96 -17.77
CA THR A 425 17.86 -18.39 -19.12
C THR A 425 16.69 -17.60 -19.70
N GLN A 426 15.46 -17.83 -19.25
CA GLN A 426 14.27 -17.10 -19.74
C GLN A 426 13.87 -15.90 -18.87
N LYS A 427 14.57 -15.64 -17.76
CA LYS A 427 14.11 -14.69 -16.72
C LYS A 427 15.17 -13.73 -16.22
N GLU A 428 16.37 -13.76 -16.80
CA GLU A 428 17.50 -12.94 -16.36
C GLU A 428 17.19 -11.44 -16.39
N GLU A 429 16.50 -10.96 -17.43
CA GLU A 429 16.16 -9.53 -17.53
C GLU A 429 15.14 -9.10 -16.46
N LEU A 430 14.12 -9.92 -16.20
CA LEU A 430 13.10 -9.64 -15.18
C LEU A 430 13.69 -9.74 -13.75
N LEU A 431 14.60 -10.69 -13.57
CA LEU A 431 15.35 -10.88 -12.34
C LEU A 431 16.24 -9.66 -12.06
N LYS A 432 17.01 -9.19 -13.04
CA LYS A 432 17.79 -7.95 -12.94
C LYS A 432 16.87 -6.78 -12.58
N LYS A 433 15.73 -6.62 -13.26
CA LYS A 433 14.75 -5.58 -12.93
C LYS A 433 14.26 -5.64 -11.47
N ILE A 434 13.98 -6.82 -10.92
CA ILE A 434 13.54 -6.96 -9.52
C ILE A 434 14.66 -6.55 -8.55
N ILE A 435 15.91 -6.90 -8.87
CA ILE A 435 17.05 -6.64 -7.99
C ILE A 435 17.49 -5.17 -8.07
N GLU A 436 17.59 -4.61 -9.28
CA GLU A 436 18.05 -3.23 -9.56
C GLU A 436 17.04 -2.14 -9.18
N LYS A 437 15.75 -2.47 -9.00
CA LYS A 437 14.66 -1.48 -8.85
C LYS A 437 14.85 -0.45 -7.72
N VAL A 438 15.53 -0.79 -6.63
CA VAL A 438 15.84 0.19 -5.58
C VAL A 438 17.17 0.83 -5.89
N LYS A 439 17.18 2.14 -6.18
CA LYS A 439 18.39 2.96 -6.08
C LYS A 439 18.94 2.76 -4.67
N THR A 440 20.02 2.00 -4.55
CA THR A 440 20.92 2.12 -3.42
C THR A 440 21.50 3.53 -3.49
N ASN A 441 20.92 4.45 -2.71
CA ASN A 441 21.60 5.69 -2.38
C ASN A 441 22.72 5.40 -1.38
#